data_AF-A0A6M1S8L2-F1
#
_entry.id   AF-A0A6M1S8L2-F1
#
_cell.length_a   1.000
_cell.length_b   1.000
_cell.length_c   1.000
_cell.angle_alpha   90.00
_cell.angle_beta   90.00
_cell.angle_gamma   90.00
#
_symmetry.space_group_name_H-M   'P 1'
#
loop_
_entity.id
_entity.type
_entity.pdbx_description
1 polymer ?
#
loop_
_entity_poly.entity_id
_entity_poly.type
_entity_poly.pdbx_seq_one_letter_code
_entity_poly.pdbx_strand_id
1 'polypeptide(L)'
;MNTPQLHVPERPVDALLNEVVALRAEILEASAAMIERFGSGVVEADPALANLAHYLALRHHDLRPLQRRLMCLGLSSLGRLESRVLPTLDAVIAALGALAGGNGLVSMPSESEFFIGEVRLSEAATDLLGPAHLHRRTRIMVTLPSEAAENPDFLLDLAKAGMDVARINCAHDGPEAWRSMAAHVRAAGKAVGRDIAVLMDIAGPKIRTAEVQLPEKKARLAAGDRVRLVASGEPRVCDRVKFSAGVSLPEMVTRLSVGDRVRYDDGKLEAVVESTQPGEAVILVQKTKAGGTKLKPEKGINLPDTSLGLSPLTAKDETDLATVIECGDIIGYSFVSRPEDIDLLDAVLARYGAADRHLGLIAKIEQPDAVRNLPTLIARARQRGPFGIMIARGDLAAEIGFERLAEMQEEILWICEAASVPAIWATQVLEDLVREGIPTRGEMTDAAMAARAECVMLNKGPAVGQAVELLDRLLSRMDEHMQKKTPTLRALKSW
;
A
#
# COMPACT_ATOMS: atom_id res chain seq x y z
N MET A 1 -10.82 1.60 -70.56
CA MET A 1 -11.59 0.70 -69.67
C MET A 1 -10.99 0.84 -68.28
N ASN A 2 -11.63 1.61 -67.40
CA ASN A 2 -11.25 1.70 -65.99
C ASN A 2 -12.02 0.63 -65.24
N THR A 3 -11.32 -0.41 -64.80
CA THR A 3 -11.88 -1.42 -63.90
C THR A 3 -12.12 -0.76 -62.55
N PRO A 4 -13.36 -0.72 -62.03
CA PRO A 4 -13.59 -0.21 -60.69
C PRO A 4 -12.91 -1.16 -59.70
N GLN A 5 -11.98 -0.64 -58.90
CA GLN A 5 -11.46 -1.36 -57.74
C GLN A 5 -12.64 -1.63 -56.79
N LEU A 6 -13.07 -2.89 -56.74
CA LEU A 6 -14.00 -3.38 -55.73
C LEU A 6 -13.33 -3.21 -54.36
N HIS A 7 -13.82 -2.26 -53.58
CA HIS A 7 -13.44 -2.09 -52.19
C HIS A 7 -14.01 -3.29 -51.42
N VAL A 8 -13.19 -4.31 -51.20
CA VAL A 8 -13.56 -5.45 -50.35
C VAL A 8 -13.57 -4.90 -48.92
N PRO A 9 -14.72 -4.92 -48.21
CA PRO A 9 -14.75 -4.46 -46.83
C PRO A 9 -13.82 -5.33 -45.99
N GLU A 10 -12.96 -4.67 -45.20
CA GLU A 10 -12.04 -5.33 -44.27
C GLU A 10 -12.85 -6.26 -43.35
N ARG A 11 -12.44 -7.54 -43.21
CA ARG A 11 -13.17 -8.45 -42.34
C ARG A 11 -13.02 -7.93 -40.90
N PRO A 12 -14.07 -8.03 -40.06
CA PRO A 12 -14.00 -7.53 -38.68
C PRO A 12 -12.82 -8.05 -37.85
N VAL A 13 -12.32 -9.25 -38.17
CA VAL A 13 -11.13 -9.87 -37.54
C VAL A 13 -9.83 -9.20 -38.00
N ASP A 14 -9.71 -8.84 -39.27
CA ASP A 14 -8.52 -8.16 -39.82
C ASP A 14 -8.37 -6.76 -39.19
N ALA A 15 -9.48 -6.02 -39.08
CA ALA A 15 -9.49 -4.72 -38.41
C ALA A 15 -9.10 -4.81 -36.92
N LEU A 16 -9.57 -5.85 -36.22
CA LEU A 16 -9.25 -6.09 -34.82
C LEU A 16 -7.79 -6.50 -34.63
N LEU A 17 -7.25 -7.32 -35.55
CA LEU A 17 -5.82 -7.67 -35.57
C LEU A 17 -4.97 -6.41 -35.71
N ASN A 18 -5.29 -5.56 -36.69
CA ASN A 18 -4.58 -4.31 -36.95
C ASN A 18 -4.61 -3.38 -35.73
N GLU A 19 -5.75 -3.25 -35.06
CA GLU A 19 -5.90 -2.45 -33.85
C GLU A 19 -5.05 -2.96 -32.69
N VAL A 20 -5.00 -4.27 -32.44
CA VAL A 20 -4.16 -4.84 -31.35
C VAL A 20 -2.67 -4.74 -31.69
N VAL A 21 -2.29 -4.93 -32.95
CA VAL A 21 -0.90 -4.72 -33.42
C VAL A 21 -0.48 -3.27 -33.24
N ALA A 22 -1.34 -2.32 -33.60
CA ALA A 22 -1.09 -0.89 -33.40
C ALA A 22 -0.96 -0.56 -31.91
N LEU A 23 -1.89 -1.02 -31.08
CA LEU A 23 -1.83 -0.83 -29.63
C LEU A 23 -0.52 -1.37 -29.03
N ARG A 24 -0.08 -2.55 -29.46
CA ARG A 24 1.20 -3.11 -29.02
C ARG A 24 2.39 -2.22 -29.39
N ALA A 25 2.42 -1.71 -30.62
CA ALA A 25 3.48 -0.80 -31.08
C ALA A 25 3.46 0.52 -30.30
N GLU A 26 2.28 1.11 -30.08
CA GLU A 26 2.10 2.32 -29.28
C GLU A 26 2.58 2.14 -27.84
N ILE A 27 2.30 0.98 -27.22
CA ILE A 27 2.79 0.65 -25.87
C ILE A 27 4.32 0.60 -25.82
N LEU A 28 4.95 -0.06 -26.79
CA LEU A 28 6.40 -0.15 -26.86
C LEU A 28 7.02 1.24 -27.01
N GLU A 29 6.49 2.06 -27.92
CA GLU A 29 6.95 3.44 -28.12
C GLU A 29 6.74 4.32 -26.88
N ALA A 30 5.54 4.33 -26.31
CA ALA A 30 5.20 5.15 -25.15
C ALA A 30 5.93 4.72 -23.87
N SER A 31 6.31 3.44 -23.76
CA SER A 31 7.07 2.94 -22.60
C SER A 31 8.54 3.37 -22.60
N ALA A 32 9.11 3.74 -23.75
CA ALA A 32 10.54 4.02 -23.88
C ALA A 32 11.02 5.15 -22.95
N ALA A 33 10.29 6.28 -22.89
CA ALA A 33 10.63 7.40 -22.01
C ALA A 33 10.54 7.01 -20.51
N MET A 34 9.64 6.09 -20.17
CA MET A 34 9.50 5.61 -18.80
C MET A 34 10.62 4.64 -18.42
N ILE A 35 11.03 3.77 -19.34
CA ILE A 35 12.18 2.87 -19.19
C ILE A 35 13.46 3.70 -18.98
N GLU A 36 13.65 4.76 -19.77
CA GLU A 36 14.77 5.69 -19.57
C GLU A 36 14.73 6.34 -18.18
N ARG A 37 13.54 6.79 -17.74
CA ARG A 37 13.36 7.37 -16.40
C ARG A 37 13.63 6.38 -15.27
N PHE A 38 13.34 5.10 -15.46
CA PHE A 38 13.69 4.04 -14.51
C PHE A 38 15.19 3.70 -14.52
N GLY A 39 15.89 4.06 -15.60
CA GLY A 39 17.28 3.71 -15.88
C GLY A 39 17.36 2.44 -16.74
N SER A 40 17.75 2.58 -18.00
CA SER A 40 17.73 1.46 -18.97
C SER A 40 18.49 0.22 -18.51
N GLY A 41 19.68 0.39 -17.92
CA GLY A 41 20.47 -0.73 -17.39
C GLY A 41 19.79 -1.45 -16.20
N VAL A 42 18.97 -0.73 -15.42
CA VAL A 42 18.17 -1.32 -14.34
C VAL A 42 17.04 -2.16 -14.92
N VAL A 43 16.38 -1.66 -15.96
CA VAL A 43 15.28 -2.37 -16.63
C VAL A 43 15.78 -3.61 -17.39
N GLU A 44 16.97 -3.54 -18.00
CA GLU A 44 17.61 -4.72 -18.62
C GLU A 44 17.90 -5.82 -17.60
N ALA A 45 18.27 -5.45 -16.37
CA ALA A 45 18.51 -6.39 -15.28
C ALA A 45 17.21 -6.92 -14.64
N ASP A 46 16.10 -6.18 -14.73
CA ASP A 46 14.81 -6.53 -14.12
C ASP A 46 13.63 -6.39 -15.11
N PRO A 47 13.26 -7.49 -15.79
CA PRO A 47 12.15 -7.48 -16.75
C PRO A 47 10.78 -7.13 -16.15
N ALA A 48 10.61 -7.16 -14.82
CA ALA A 48 9.36 -6.72 -14.20
C ALA A 48 9.18 -5.20 -14.30
N LEU A 49 10.28 -4.42 -14.33
CA LEU A 49 10.23 -2.98 -14.56
C LEU A 49 9.86 -2.63 -16.01
N ALA A 50 10.30 -3.44 -16.97
CA ALA A 50 9.84 -3.31 -18.36
C ALA A 50 8.33 -3.55 -18.44
N ASN A 51 7.84 -4.63 -17.81
CA ASN A 51 6.41 -4.91 -17.76
C ASN A 51 5.60 -3.80 -17.05
N LEU A 52 6.12 -3.22 -15.95
CA LEU A 52 5.52 -2.06 -15.31
C LEU A 52 5.38 -0.87 -16.28
N ALA A 53 6.44 -0.55 -17.04
CA ALA A 53 6.40 0.52 -18.03
C ALA A 53 5.37 0.24 -19.14
N HIS A 54 5.32 -0.99 -19.65
CA HIS A 54 4.30 -1.41 -20.62
C HIS A 54 2.88 -1.30 -20.05
N TYR A 55 2.69 -1.68 -18.78
CA TYR A 55 1.39 -1.63 -18.12
C TYR A 55 0.91 -0.19 -17.98
N LEU A 56 1.78 0.71 -17.52
CA LEU A 56 1.45 2.13 -17.39
C LEU A 56 1.14 2.78 -18.75
N ALA A 57 1.91 2.45 -19.79
CA ALA A 57 1.63 2.90 -21.16
C ALA A 57 0.25 2.39 -21.64
N LEU A 58 -0.04 1.10 -21.47
CA LEU A 58 -1.35 0.52 -21.82
C LEU A 58 -2.51 1.22 -21.09
N ARG A 59 -2.33 1.56 -19.81
CA ARG A 59 -3.39 2.19 -18.99
C ARG A 59 -3.71 3.64 -19.37
N HIS A 60 -2.99 4.24 -20.32
CA HIS A 60 -3.39 5.50 -20.96
C HIS A 60 -4.46 5.33 -22.06
N HIS A 61 -4.81 4.09 -22.43
CA HIS A 61 -5.83 3.80 -23.44
C HIS A 61 -7.15 3.38 -22.80
N ASP A 62 -8.27 3.85 -23.35
CA ASP A 62 -9.60 3.31 -23.01
C ASP A 62 -9.83 1.99 -23.76
N LEU A 63 -9.53 0.88 -23.10
CA LEU A 63 -9.62 -0.43 -23.72
C LEU A 63 -11.06 -0.95 -23.85
N ARG A 64 -12.06 -0.38 -23.14
CA ARG A 64 -13.40 -0.98 -23.01
C ARG A 64 -14.06 -1.35 -24.36
N PRO A 65 -13.96 -0.53 -25.43
CA PRO A 65 -14.47 -0.90 -26.74
C PRO A 65 -13.77 -2.13 -27.34
N LEU A 66 -12.43 -2.17 -27.26
CA LEU A 66 -11.60 -3.27 -27.73
C LEU A 66 -11.91 -4.57 -26.96
N GLN A 67 -12.04 -4.49 -25.63
CA GLN A 67 -12.35 -5.65 -24.78
C GLN A 67 -13.65 -6.35 -25.22
N ARG A 68 -14.72 -5.58 -25.47
CA ARG A 68 -16.00 -6.14 -25.91
C ARG A 68 -15.87 -6.88 -27.24
N ARG A 69 -15.12 -6.31 -28.20
CA ARG A 69 -14.92 -6.90 -29.52
C ARG A 69 -14.09 -8.18 -29.45
N LEU A 70 -13.04 -8.22 -28.63
CA LEU A 70 -12.23 -9.43 -28.38
C LEU A 70 -13.08 -10.54 -27.73
N MET A 71 -13.88 -10.21 -26.72
CA MET A 71 -14.75 -11.18 -26.04
C MET A 71 -15.77 -11.83 -26.98
N CYS A 72 -16.31 -11.10 -27.96
CA CYS A 72 -17.22 -11.66 -28.97
C CYS A 72 -16.57 -12.76 -29.82
N LEU A 73 -15.25 -12.79 -29.91
CA LEU A 73 -14.48 -13.82 -30.61
C LEU A 73 -13.97 -14.92 -29.66
N GLY A 74 -14.35 -14.90 -28.37
CA GLY A 74 -13.86 -15.83 -27.36
C GLY A 74 -12.42 -15.57 -26.93
N LEU A 75 -11.85 -14.40 -27.25
CA LEU A 75 -10.48 -14.03 -26.89
C LEU A 75 -10.39 -13.34 -25.53
N SER A 76 -9.17 -13.21 -25.02
CA SER A 76 -8.89 -12.45 -23.79
C SER A 76 -9.45 -11.03 -23.87
N SER A 77 -10.12 -10.60 -22.80
CA SER A 77 -10.58 -9.23 -22.64
C SER A 77 -9.46 -8.27 -22.22
N LEU A 78 -8.20 -8.70 -22.17
CA LEU A 78 -7.07 -7.91 -21.67
C LEU A 78 -7.23 -7.47 -20.20
N GLY A 79 -8.22 -7.99 -19.47
CA GLY A 79 -8.57 -7.52 -18.13
C GLY A 79 -7.75 -8.13 -17.00
N ARG A 80 -6.75 -8.97 -17.28
CA ARG A 80 -5.95 -9.75 -16.30
C ARG A 80 -4.48 -9.86 -16.73
N LEU A 81 -3.92 -8.78 -17.27
CA LEU A 81 -2.61 -8.77 -17.92
C LEU A 81 -1.52 -8.06 -17.12
N GLU A 82 -1.82 -7.60 -15.90
CA GLU A 82 -0.94 -6.74 -15.09
C GLU A 82 0.50 -7.24 -15.12
N SER A 83 0.70 -8.51 -14.79
CA SER A 83 2.00 -9.18 -14.72
C SER A 83 2.60 -9.62 -16.07
N ARG A 84 1.94 -9.35 -17.20
CA ARG A 84 2.21 -9.98 -18.52
C ARG A 84 1.63 -9.21 -19.71
N VAL A 85 1.89 -7.91 -19.79
CA VAL A 85 1.28 -7.01 -20.79
C VAL A 85 1.56 -7.50 -22.22
N LEU A 86 2.83 -7.57 -22.62
CA LEU A 86 3.22 -7.98 -23.97
C LEU A 86 2.88 -9.44 -24.28
N PRO A 87 3.14 -10.43 -23.39
CA PRO A 87 2.72 -11.81 -23.64
C PRO A 87 1.20 -11.95 -23.88
N THR A 88 0.36 -11.16 -23.21
CA THR A 88 -1.08 -11.16 -23.46
C THR A 88 -1.43 -10.61 -24.83
N LEU A 89 -0.82 -9.48 -25.22
CA LEU A 89 -1.04 -8.90 -26.54
C LEU A 89 -0.54 -9.83 -27.65
N ASP A 90 0.62 -10.45 -27.46
CA ASP A 90 1.22 -11.41 -28.40
C ASP A 90 0.32 -12.63 -28.61
N ALA A 91 -0.23 -13.19 -27.54
CA ALA A 91 -1.18 -14.29 -27.61
C ALA A 91 -2.47 -13.90 -28.37
N VAL A 92 -2.98 -12.68 -28.15
CA VAL A 92 -4.17 -12.18 -28.85
C VAL A 92 -3.89 -11.92 -30.33
N ILE A 93 -2.74 -11.33 -30.67
CA ILE A 93 -2.31 -11.08 -32.05
C ILE A 93 -2.15 -12.39 -32.81
N ALA A 94 -1.48 -13.37 -32.22
CA ALA A 94 -1.29 -14.67 -32.84
C ALA A 94 -2.64 -15.40 -33.05
N ALA A 95 -3.56 -15.34 -32.09
CA ALA A 95 -4.90 -15.91 -32.23
C ALA A 95 -5.74 -15.21 -33.32
N LEU A 96 -5.71 -13.87 -33.37
CA LEU A 96 -6.40 -13.09 -34.42
C LEU A 96 -5.80 -13.35 -35.81
N GLY A 97 -4.47 -13.47 -35.91
CA GLY A 97 -3.79 -13.84 -37.16
C GLY A 97 -4.24 -15.21 -37.68
N ALA A 98 -4.36 -16.20 -36.78
CA ALA A 98 -4.89 -17.51 -37.13
C ALA A 98 -6.37 -17.44 -37.58
N LEU A 99 -7.21 -16.66 -36.89
CA LEU A 99 -8.61 -16.44 -37.27
C LEU A 99 -8.78 -15.70 -38.61
N ALA A 100 -7.83 -14.82 -38.94
CA ALA A 100 -7.77 -14.14 -40.24
C ALA A 100 -7.32 -15.08 -41.38
N GLY A 101 -6.82 -16.29 -41.07
CA GLY A 101 -6.27 -17.21 -42.07
C GLY A 101 -4.90 -16.77 -42.62
N GLY A 102 -4.19 -15.89 -41.90
CA GLY A 102 -2.83 -15.47 -42.22
C GLY A 102 -1.78 -16.31 -41.48
N ASN A 103 -0.50 -16.11 -41.85
CA ASN A 103 0.61 -16.61 -41.07
C ASN A 103 0.83 -15.73 -39.83
N GLY A 104 1.25 -16.34 -38.71
CA GLY A 104 1.40 -15.64 -37.42
C GLY A 104 2.38 -14.47 -37.50
N LEU A 105 1.90 -13.25 -37.25
CA LEU A 105 2.71 -12.03 -37.14
C LEU A 105 3.65 -12.08 -35.91
N VAL A 106 3.21 -12.78 -34.87
CA VAL A 106 3.97 -13.02 -33.64
C VAL A 106 3.80 -14.49 -33.26
N SER A 107 4.81 -15.06 -32.61
CA SER A 107 4.73 -16.43 -32.07
C SER A 107 3.84 -16.47 -30.83
N MET A 108 3.05 -17.53 -30.68
CA MET A 108 2.32 -17.78 -29.43
C MET A 108 3.32 -17.96 -28.28
N PRO A 109 3.18 -17.24 -27.16
CA PRO A 109 4.03 -17.45 -26.00
C PRO A 109 3.79 -18.83 -25.40
N SER A 110 4.85 -19.45 -24.88
CA SER A 110 4.73 -20.65 -24.06
C SER A 110 4.01 -20.37 -22.73
N GLU A 111 3.49 -21.40 -22.08
CA GLU A 111 2.85 -21.25 -20.76
C GLU A 111 3.81 -20.65 -19.73
N SER A 112 5.07 -21.10 -19.69
CA SER A 112 6.09 -20.56 -18.80
C SER A 112 6.37 -19.07 -19.04
N GLU A 113 6.45 -18.63 -20.30
CA GLU A 113 6.65 -17.21 -20.63
C GLU A 113 5.41 -16.38 -20.29
N PHE A 114 4.22 -16.94 -20.52
CA PHE A 114 2.97 -16.25 -20.28
C PHE A 114 2.71 -16.01 -18.79
N PHE A 115 3.05 -16.98 -17.93
CA PHE A 115 2.83 -16.93 -16.49
C PHE A 115 4.04 -16.46 -15.67
N ILE A 116 5.16 -16.08 -16.30
CA ILE A 116 6.40 -15.74 -15.59
C ILE A 116 6.24 -14.62 -14.54
N GLY A 117 5.37 -13.64 -14.79
CA GLY A 117 5.13 -12.55 -13.83
C GLY A 117 4.43 -13.00 -12.54
N GLU A 118 3.59 -14.04 -12.59
CA GLU A 118 3.00 -14.64 -11.38
C GLU A 118 4.07 -15.36 -10.55
N VAL A 119 4.99 -16.06 -11.22
CA VAL A 119 6.13 -16.74 -10.57
C VAL A 119 7.02 -15.72 -9.87
N ARG A 120 7.42 -14.65 -10.58
CA ARG A 120 8.24 -13.56 -10.02
C ARG A 120 7.60 -12.89 -8.81
N LEU A 121 6.29 -12.63 -8.87
CA LEU A 121 5.58 -12.04 -7.73
C LEU A 121 5.55 -12.99 -6.53
N SER A 122 5.35 -14.29 -6.76
CA SER A 122 5.36 -15.31 -5.71
C SER A 122 6.74 -15.47 -5.07
N GLU A 123 7.81 -15.43 -5.88
CA GLU A 123 9.20 -15.46 -5.43
C GLU A 123 9.52 -14.20 -4.61
N ALA A 124 9.22 -13.01 -5.13
CA ALA A 124 9.43 -11.75 -4.42
C ALA A 124 8.67 -11.68 -3.08
N ALA A 125 7.44 -12.21 -3.03
CA ALA A 125 6.68 -12.32 -1.79
C ALA A 125 7.32 -13.30 -0.80
N THR A 126 7.91 -14.40 -1.29
CA THR A 126 8.59 -15.39 -0.45
C THR A 126 9.90 -14.85 0.11
N ASP A 127 10.68 -14.16 -0.72
CA ASP A 127 11.95 -13.55 -0.34
C ASP A 127 11.74 -12.44 0.70
N LEU A 128 10.66 -11.66 0.58
CA LEU A 128 10.37 -10.56 1.50
C LEU A 128 9.64 -11.01 2.77
N LEU A 129 8.61 -11.85 2.65
CA LEU A 129 7.64 -12.12 3.73
C LEU A 129 7.72 -13.56 4.26
N GLY A 130 8.61 -14.38 3.72
CA GLY A 130 8.69 -15.81 4.01
C GLY A 130 7.72 -16.66 3.17
N PRO A 131 7.87 -17.99 3.20
CA PRO A 131 7.06 -18.92 2.40
C PRO A 131 5.58 -18.87 2.79
N ALA A 132 4.71 -19.13 1.81
CA ALA A 132 3.28 -19.27 2.05
C ALA A 132 2.98 -20.57 2.83
N HIS A 133 1.81 -20.60 3.47
CA HIS A 133 1.27 -21.83 4.03
C HIS A 133 0.72 -22.74 2.91
N LEU A 134 0.64 -24.05 3.17
CA LEU A 134 0.06 -25.00 2.21
C LEU A 134 -1.43 -24.73 1.92
N HIS A 135 -2.16 -24.22 2.90
CA HIS A 135 -3.60 -23.98 2.82
C HIS A 135 -3.98 -22.54 2.45
N ARG A 136 -3.02 -21.60 2.40
CA ARG A 136 -3.22 -20.22 1.94
C ARG A 136 -1.94 -19.56 1.43
N ARG A 137 -2.10 -18.73 0.40
CA ARG A 137 -1.03 -17.96 -0.27
C ARG A 137 -0.75 -16.63 0.42
N THR A 138 -1.80 -15.95 0.88
CA THR A 138 -1.70 -14.63 1.53
C THR A 138 -1.15 -14.76 2.95
N ARG A 139 -0.13 -13.96 3.28
CA ARG A 139 0.50 -13.93 4.62
C ARG A 139 -0.31 -13.06 5.59
N ILE A 140 -0.18 -13.32 6.89
CA ILE A 140 -0.77 -12.51 7.95
C ILE A 140 0.33 -11.79 8.72
N MET A 141 0.32 -10.46 8.67
CA MET A 141 1.17 -9.60 9.48
C MET A 141 0.41 -9.13 10.72
N VAL A 142 1.02 -9.20 11.89
CA VAL A 142 0.40 -8.78 13.15
C VAL A 142 1.24 -7.72 13.83
N THR A 143 0.63 -6.59 14.17
CA THR A 143 1.27 -5.57 14.99
C THR A 143 1.35 -6.04 16.44
N LEU A 144 2.54 -6.04 17.01
CA LEU A 144 2.75 -6.51 18.38
C LEU A 144 2.36 -5.44 19.42
N PRO A 145 1.61 -5.80 20.47
CA PRO A 145 1.44 -4.97 21.66
C PRO A 145 2.68 -5.03 22.58
N SER A 146 2.81 -4.04 23.48
CA SER A 146 3.92 -3.95 24.42
C SER A 146 4.09 -5.20 25.29
N GLU A 147 2.98 -5.88 25.64
CA GLU A 147 3.00 -7.14 26.40
C GLU A 147 3.77 -8.28 25.72
N ALA A 148 3.93 -8.23 24.39
CA ALA A 148 4.72 -9.23 23.66
C ALA A 148 6.22 -9.21 24.04
N ALA A 149 6.70 -8.11 24.63
CA ALA A 149 8.06 -8.02 25.16
C ALA A 149 8.25 -8.81 26.47
N GLU A 150 7.18 -9.07 27.21
CA GLU A 150 7.23 -9.71 28.54
C GLU A 150 6.57 -11.09 28.55
N ASN A 151 5.75 -11.39 27.55
CA ASN A 151 4.99 -12.63 27.46
C ASN A 151 5.37 -13.44 26.19
N PRO A 152 6.34 -14.37 26.28
CA PRO A 152 6.70 -15.22 25.14
C PRO A 152 5.57 -16.17 24.69
N ASP A 153 4.73 -16.63 25.62
CA ASP A 153 3.62 -17.55 25.30
C ASP A 153 2.59 -16.88 24.38
N PHE A 154 2.36 -15.57 24.55
CA PHE A 154 1.50 -14.78 23.66
C PHE A 154 1.96 -14.86 22.19
N LEU A 155 3.26 -14.76 21.94
CA LEU A 155 3.81 -14.84 20.58
C LEU A 155 3.79 -16.27 20.02
N LEU A 156 3.99 -17.26 20.87
CA LEU A 156 3.82 -18.66 20.48
C LEU A 156 2.38 -18.94 20.05
N ASP A 157 1.38 -18.40 20.74
CA ASP A 157 -0.02 -18.60 20.40
C ASP A 157 -0.40 -17.88 19.09
N LEU A 158 0.13 -16.67 18.83
CA LEU A 158 -0.02 -16.02 17.52
C LEU A 158 0.65 -16.80 16.39
N ALA A 159 1.83 -17.37 16.64
CA ALA A 159 2.52 -18.23 15.69
C ALA A 159 1.72 -19.49 15.36
N LYS A 160 1.10 -20.14 16.35
CA LYS A 160 0.19 -21.29 16.14
C LYS A 160 -1.09 -20.90 15.39
N ALA A 161 -1.62 -19.71 15.68
CA ALA A 161 -2.83 -19.20 15.03
C ALA A 161 -2.66 -18.89 13.54
N GLY A 162 -1.42 -18.62 13.09
CA GLY A 162 -1.08 -18.39 11.68
C GLY A 162 -0.36 -17.07 11.39
N MET A 163 0.20 -16.37 12.37
CA MET A 163 0.99 -15.15 12.11
C MET A 163 2.26 -15.46 11.31
N ASP A 164 2.49 -14.77 10.19
CA ASP A 164 3.66 -14.96 9.32
C ASP A 164 4.72 -13.87 9.51
N VAL A 165 4.26 -12.66 9.81
CA VAL A 165 5.13 -11.50 10.01
C VAL A 165 4.74 -10.80 11.30
N ALA A 166 5.69 -10.62 12.20
CA ALA A 166 5.53 -9.82 13.40
C ALA A 166 5.97 -8.38 13.11
N ARG A 167 5.05 -7.43 13.21
CA ARG A 167 5.32 -6.00 13.06
C ARG A 167 5.56 -5.36 14.43
N ILE A 168 6.75 -4.81 14.64
CA ILE A 168 7.11 -3.98 15.78
C ILE A 168 7.03 -2.52 15.33
N ASN A 169 6.17 -1.73 15.96
CA ASN A 169 5.98 -0.32 15.64
C ASN A 169 6.89 0.56 16.50
N CYS A 170 7.95 1.11 15.92
CA CYS A 170 8.99 1.88 16.61
C CYS A 170 8.54 3.30 17.01
N ALA A 171 7.31 3.70 16.67
CA ALA A 171 6.68 4.89 17.23
C ALA A 171 6.30 4.71 18.72
N HIS A 172 6.37 3.48 19.23
CA HIS A 172 6.07 3.11 20.61
C HIS A 172 7.17 2.23 21.19
N ASP A 173 7.19 2.15 22.52
CA ASP A 173 8.15 1.36 23.28
C ASP A 173 9.61 1.82 23.00
N GLY A 174 10.60 0.99 23.33
CA GLY A 174 12.00 1.33 23.14
C GLY A 174 12.88 0.11 22.83
N PRO A 175 14.19 0.34 22.61
CA PRO A 175 15.13 -0.67 22.11
C PRO A 175 15.13 -2.01 22.88
N GLU A 176 15.04 -1.97 24.20
CA GLU A 176 15.02 -3.19 25.03
C GLU A 176 13.77 -4.04 24.78
N ALA A 177 12.59 -3.40 24.71
CA ALA A 177 11.34 -4.07 24.42
C ALA A 177 11.34 -4.66 23.01
N TRP A 178 11.85 -3.93 22.03
CA TRP A 178 11.94 -4.41 20.64
C TRP A 178 12.85 -5.63 20.51
N ARG A 179 14.01 -5.64 21.17
CA ARG A 179 14.89 -6.82 21.22
C ARG A 179 14.18 -8.03 21.82
N SER A 180 13.46 -7.82 22.93
CA SER A 180 12.71 -8.90 23.58
C SER A 180 11.61 -9.46 22.67
N MET A 181 10.80 -8.60 22.06
CA MET A 181 9.78 -9.00 21.09
C MET A 181 10.38 -9.80 19.93
N ALA A 182 11.47 -9.30 19.32
CA ALA A 182 12.13 -9.99 18.21
C ALA A 182 12.66 -11.36 18.65
N ALA A 183 13.31 -11.46 19.82
CA ALA A 183 13.78 -12.73 20.36
C ALA A 183 12.65 -13.74 20.60
N HIS A 184 11.53 -13.29 21.17
CA HIS A 184 10.35 -14.11 21.37
C HIS A 184 9.72 -14.58 20.05
N VAL A 185 9.67 -13.72 19.02
CA VAL A 185 9.20 -14.10 17.68
C VAL A 185 10.06 -15.22 17.09
N ARG A 186 11.39 -15.13 17.19
CA ARG A 186 12.29 -16.20 16.72
C ARG A 186 12.08 -17.50 17.48
N ALA A 187 11.94 -17.42 18.80
CA ALA A 187 11.67 -18.59 19.64
C ALA A 187 10.34 -19.26 19.27
N ALA A 188 9.29 -18.46 19.06
CA ALA A 188 7.99 -18.94 18.61
C ALA A 188 8.07 -19.63 17.24
N GLY A 189 8.75 -19.01 16.26
CA GLY A 189 8.97 -19.60 14.93
C GLY A 189 9.66 -20.96 15.00
N LYS A 190 10.74 -21.06 15.79
CA LYS A 190 11.43 -22.34 16.02
C LYS A 190 10.50 -23.40 16.63
N ALA A 191 9.64 -23.00 17.58
CA ALA A 191 8.72 -23.93 18.24
C ALA A 191 7.62 -24.44 17.30
N VAL A 192 7.15 -23.62 16.35
CA VAL A 192 6.17 -24.04 15.33
C VAL A 192 6.80 -24.63 14.06
N GLY A 193 8.13 -24.67 13.98
CA GLY A 193 8.87 -25.26 12.86
C GLY A 193 8.87 -24.42 11.58
N ARG A 194 8.70 -23.10 11.68
CA ARG A 194 8.74 -22.17 10.55
C ARG A 194 9.30 -20.81 10.97
N ASP A 195 10.01 -20.15 10.08
CA ASP A 195 10.48 -18.79 10.33
C ASP A 195 9.31 -17.80 10.28
N ILE A 196 9.35 -16.82 11.19
CA ILE A 196 8.41 -15.70 11.25
C ILE A 196 9.24 -14.44 11.07
N ALA A 197 8.93 -13.66 10.03
CA ALA A 197 9.68 -12.46 9.71
C ALA A 197 9.38 -11.36 10.74
N VAL A 198 10.41 -10.59 11.11
CA VAL A 198 10.28 -9.43 12.00
C VAL A 198 10.36 -8.16 11.16
N LEU A 199 9.24 -7.44 11.07
CA LEU A 199 9.17 -6.12 10.47
C LEU A 199 9.35 -5.06 11.56
N MET A 200 10.35 -4.21 11.39
CA MET A 200 10.59 -3.02 12.21
C MET A 200 10.04 -1.79 11.49
N ASP A 201 8.89 -1.28 11.93
CA ASP A 201 8.22 -0.13 11.32
C ASP A 201 8.72 1.16 11.97
N ILE A 202 9.57 1.91 11.26
CA ILE A 202 10.12 3.19 11.74
C ILE A 202 9.05 4.28 11.69
N ALA A 203 9.08 5.20 12.66
CA ALA A 203 7.93 6.06 12.95
C ALA A 203 7.71 7.14 11.88
N GLY A 204 8.80 7.73 11.39
CA GLY A 204 8.76 8.88 10.50
C GLY A 204 8.14 10.13 11.15
N PRO A 205 7.91 11.20 10.36
CA PRO A 205 7.56 12.52 10.86
C PRO A 205 6.06 12.68 11.21
N LYS A 206 5.48 11.77 12.01
CA LYS A 206 4.05 11.82 12.33
C LYS A 206 3.72 13.04 13.20
N ILE A 207 2.83 13.88 12.69
CA ILE A 207 2.46 15.14 13.34
C ILE A 207 1.23 14.94 14.21
N ARG A 208 1.26 15.53 15.41
CA ARG A 208 0.23 15.32 16.43
C ARG A 208 -0.12 16.61 17.16
N THR A 209 -1.30 16.63 17.77
CA THR A 209 -1.58 17.55 18.87
C THR A 209 -0.67 17.27 20.05
N ALA A 210 -0.18 18.34 20.68
CA ALA A 210 0.47 18.29 21.99
C ALA A 210 -0.59 18.55 23.08
N GLU A 211 -0.26 19.32 24.11
CA GLU A 211 -1.23 19.71 25.13
C GLU A 211 -2.46 20.39 24.52
N VAL A 212 -3.62 20.20 25.14
CA VAL A 212 -4.90 20.73 24.66
C VAL A 212 -5.62 21.47 25.77
N GLN A 213 -6.30 22.56 25.42
CA GLN A 213 -7.19 23.30 26.30
C GLN A 213 -8.61 23.29 25.75
N LEU A 214 -9.55 22.94 26.62
CA LEU A 214 -10.98 22.80 26.33
C LEU A 214 -11.78 23.79 27.20
N PRO A 215 -12.99 24.20 26.77
CA PRO A 215 -13.83 25.05 27.62
C PRO A 215 -14.33 24.30 28.86
N GLU A 216 -14.48 22.98 28.75
CA GLU A 216 -14.76 22.06 29.85
C GLU A 216 -14.19 20.66 29.54
N LYS A 217 -13.93 19.85 30.58
CA LYS A 217 -13.25 18.54 30.44
C LYS A 217 -13.94 17.55 29.49
N LYS A 218 -15.26 17.69 29.31
CA LYS A 218 -16.10 16.81 28.48
C LYS A 218 -16.52 17.44 27.16
N ALA A 219 -16.06 18.66 26.85
CA ALA A 219 -16.41 19.35 25.61
C ALA A 219 -16.01 18.53 24.39
N ARG A 220 -16.84 18.61 23.35
CA ARG A 220 -16.66 17.92 22.07
C ARG A 220 -16.86 18.94 20.96
N LEU A 221 -16.00 18.83 19.94
CA LEU A 221 -16.07 19.64 18.73
C LEU A 221 -17.26 19.20 17.89
N ALA A 222 -18.11 20.17 17.57
CA ALA A 222 -19.20 20.10 16.61
C ALA A 222 -18.83 20.88 15.33
N ALA A 223 -19.60 20.69 14.26
CA ALA A 223 -19.47 21.52 13.07
C ALA A 223 -19.77 22.99 13.41
N GLY A 224 -18.94 23.91 12.90
CA GLY A 224 -18.99 25.34 13.20
C GLY A 224 -18.08 25.78 14.35
N ASP A 225 -17.53 24.85 15.15
CA ASP A 225 -16.57 25.18 16.20
C ASP A 225 -15.23 25.63 15.63
N ARG A 226 -14.53 26.48 16.38
CA ARG A 226 -13.17 26.93 16.06
C ARG A 226 -12.15 26.33 17.01
N VAL A 227 -11.02 25.91 16.46
CA VAL A 227 -9.87 25.42 17.22
C VAL A 227 -8.66 26.27 16.90
N ARG A 228 -7.97 26.76 17.93
CA ARG A 228 -6.67 27.41 17.81
C ARG A 228 -5.56 26.37 17.86
N LEU A 229 -4.74 26.30 16.81
CA LEU A 229 -3.48 25.57 16.81
C LEU A 229 -2.35 26.56 17.14
N VAL A 230 -1.51 26.24 18.13
CA VAL A 230 -0.36 27.07 18.53
C VAL A 230 0.95 26.34 18.24
N ALA A 231 1.84 27.01 17.51
CA ALA A 231 3.14 26.48 17.08
C ALA A 231 4.10 26.31 18.26
N SER A 232 4.02 27.21 19.26
CA SER A 232 4.82 27.18 20.48
C SER A 232 4.07 27.84 21.63
N GLY A 233 4.42 27.44 22.86
CA GLY A 233 3.79 27.91 24.09
C GLY A 233 2.51 27.15 24.46
N GLU A 234 1.84 27.62 25.51
CA GLU A 234 0.66 26.94 26.06
C GLU A 234 -0.60 27.18 25.20
N PRO A 235 -1.43 26.14 25.00
CA PRO A 235 -2.75 26.29 24.40
C PRO A 235 -3.59 27.30 25.18
N ARG A 236 -4.31 28.17 24.47
CA ARG A 236 -5.11 29.25 25.07
C ARG A 236 -6.48 29.38 24.43
N VAL A 237 -7.52 29.55 25.24
CA VAL A 237 -8.91 29.74 24.82
C VAL A 237 -9.39 31.17 25.04
N CYS A 238 -10.41 31.60 24.30
CA CYS A 238 -11.11 32.88 24.52
C CYS A 238 -12.60 32.75 24.15
N ASP A 239 -13.36 33.84 24.20
CA ASP A 239 -14.80 33.80 23.90
C ASP A 239 -15.15 33.39 22.48
N ARG A 240 -14.28 33.69 21.52
CA ARG A 240 -14.48 33.33 20.10
C ARG A 240 -13.93 31.95 19.74
N VAL A 241 -12.88 31.49 20.42
CA VAL A 241 -12.19 30.24 20.12
C VAL A 241 -12.04 29.45 21.41
N LYS A 242 -12.97 28.53 21.62
CA LYS A 242 -13.12 27.80 22.88
C LYS A 242 -12.22 26.56 22.99
N PHE A 243 -11.61 26.13 21.89
CA PHE A 243 -10.72 24.97 21.85
C PHE A 243 -9.32 25.39 21.39
N SER A 244 -8.28 24.82 22.01
CA SER A 244 -6.90 25.09 21.62
C SER A 244 -6.03 23.84 21.75
N ALA A 245 -5.04 23.69 20.88
CA ALA A 245 -4.04 22.64 20.93
C ALA A 245 -2.66 23.19 20.56
N GLY A 246 -1.65 22.77 21.32
CA GLY A 246 -0.26 22.79 20.86
C GLY A 246 -0.05 21.73 19.80
N VAL A 247 1.08 21.80 19.12
CA VAL A 247 1.44 20.87 18.05
C VAL A 247 2.82 20.28 18.28
N SER A 248 3.04 19.06 17.80
CA SER A 248 4.35 18.38 17.90
C SER A 248 5.41 18.98 16.97
N LEU A 249 4.99 19.75 15.97
CA LEU A 249 5.87 20.36 14.97
C LEU A 249 5.40 21.80 14.66
N PRO A 250 6.14 22.84 15.10
CA PRO A 250 5.75 24.23 14.87
C PRO A 250 5.49 24.59 13.40
N GLU A 251 6.27 24.02 12.49
CA GLU A 251 6.19 24.21 11.03
C GLU A 251 4.83 23.82 10.47
N MET A 252 4.12 22.91 11.14
CA MET A 252 2.78 22.53 10.72
C MET A 252 1.78 23.68 10.85
N VAL A 253 2.02 24.64 11.75
CA VAL A 253 1.13 25.79 11.96
C VAL A 253 1.63 26.97 11.12
N THR A 254 2.95 27.19 11.08
CA THR A 254 3.53 28.35 10.39
C THR A 254 3.47 28.24 8.87
N ARG A 255 3.26 27.04 8.32
CA ARG A 255 3.10 26.82 6.88
C ARG A 255 1.65 26.75 6.39
N LEU A 256 0.67 26.78 7.29
CA LEU A 256 -0.74 26.78 6.90
C LEU A 256 -1.08 28.03 6.12
N SER A 257 -1.91 27.85 5.09
CA SER A 257 -2.58 28.93 4.38
C SER A 257 -4.08 28.91 4.67
N VAL A 258 -4.71 30.08 4.63
CA VAL A 258 -6.18 30.18 4.73
C VAL A 258 -6.78 29.37 3.60
N GLY A 259 -7.74 28.49 3.94
CA GLY A 259 -8.35 27.55 3.00
C GLY A 259 -7.76 26.14 3.04
N ASP A 260 -6.59 25.92 3.64
CA ASP A 260 -6.00 24.58 3.75
C ASP A 260 -6.91 23.66 4.56
N ARG A 261 -7.06 22.41 4.11
CA ARG A 261 -7.78 21.39 4.86
C ARG A 261 -6.92 20.85 6.00
N VAL A 262 -7.57 20.62 7.14
CA VAL A 262 -6.97 20.01 8.32
C VAL A 262 -7.84 18.83 8.74
N ARG A 263 -7.22 17.66 8.87
CA ARG A 263 -7.89 16.43 9.32
C ARG A 263 -7.28 15.95 10.62
N TYR A 264 -8.11 15.48 11.54
CA TYR A 264 -7.71 15.14 12.90
C TYR A 264 -8.17 13.73 13.29
N ASP A 265 -7.29 13.00 13.99
CA ASP A 265 -7.49 11.64 14.53
C ASP A 265 -8.01 10.68 13.44
N ASP A 266 -7.21 10.51 12.38
CA ASP A 266 -7.49 9.67 11.20
C ASP A 266 -8.75 10.12 10.44
N GLY A 267 -8.91 11.43 10.27
CA GLY A 267 -10.02 12.02 9.52
C GLY A 267 -11.38 12.00 10.23
N LYS A 268 -11.45 11.66 11.53
CA LYS A 268 -12.69 11.72 12.33
C LYS A 268 -13.28 13.12 12.45
N LEU A 269 -12.43 14.13 12.28
CA LEU A 269 -12.83 15.53 12.18
C LEU A 269 -12.13 16.15 10.96
N GLU A 270 -12.92 16.88 10.17
CA GLU A 270 -12.45 17.65 9.01
C GLU A 270 -12.70 19.14 9.29
N ALA A 271 -11.68 19.95 9.09
CA ALA A 271 -11.70 21.38 9.31
C ALA A 271 -10.97 22.11 8.16
N VAL A 272 -11.17 23.42 8.09
CA VAL A 272 -10.48 24.31 7.16
C VAL A 272 -9.80 25.43 7.93
N VAL A 273 -8.61 25.85 7.49
CA VAL A 273 -7.95 27.02 8.06
C VAL A 273 -8.77 28.27 7.75
N GLU A 274 -9.29 28.92 8.78
CA GLU A 274 -10.06 30.16 8.67
C GLU A 274 -9.16 31.39 8.73
N SER A 275 -8.12 31.37 9.58
CA SER A 275 -7.15 32.46 9.70
C SER A 275 -5.80 31.99 10.19
N THR A 276 -4.76 32.73 9.86
CA THR A 276 -3.37 32.49 10.29
C THR A 276 -2.78 33.76 10.88
N GLN A 277 -1.92 33.60 11.89
CA GLN A 277 -1.10 34.66 12.49
C GLN A 277 0.29 34.09 12.81
N PRO A 278 1.30 34.92 13.12
CA PRO A 278 2.61 34.43 13.54
C PRO A 278 2.49 33.47 14.74
N GLY A 279 2.83 32.20 14.53
CA GLY A 279 2.83 31.16 15.56
C GLY A 279 1.45 30.60 15.93
N GLU A 280 0.36 31.00 15.27
CA GLU A 280 -0.97 30.41 15.49
C GLU A 280 -1.82 30.34 14.22
N ALA A 281 -2.71 29.35 14.17
CA ALA A 281 -3.76 29.27 13.16
C ALA A 281 -5.10 28.94 13.82
N VAL A 282 -6.19 29.45 13.25
CA VAL A 282 -7.54 29.07 13.67
C VAL A 282 -8.16 28.25 12.55
N ILE A 283 -8.60 27.05 12.91
CA ILE A 283 -9.33 26.14 12.02
C ILE A 283 -10.81 26.15 12.38
N LEU A 284 -11.67 26.07 11.37
CA LEU A 284 -13.11 25.95 11.48
C LEU A 284 -13.52 24.51 11.17
N VAL A 285 -14.17 23.85 12.12
CA VAL A 285 -14.67 22.48 11.96
C VAL A 285 -15.81 22.45 10.96
N GLN A 286 -15.65 21.70 9.88
CA GLN A 286 -16.70 21.53 8.85
C GLN A 286 -17.49 20.24 9.09
N LYS A 287 -16.83 19.17 9.51
CA LYS A 287 -17.45 17.84 9.64
C LYS A 287 -16.85 17.05 10.79
N THR A 288 -17.70 16.30 11.48
CA THR A 288 -17.35 15.45 12.61
C THR A 288 -18.47 14.41 12.82
N LYS A 289 -18.19 13.35 13.57
CA LYS A 289 -19.20 12.33 13.89
C LYS A 289 -20.38 12.89 14.70
N ALA A 290 -21.51 12.20 14.65
CA ALA A 290 -22.65 12.47 15.51
C ALA A 290 -22.23 12.47 17.00
N GLY A 291 -22.67 13.47 17.76
CA GLY A 291 -22.24 13.69 19.15
C GLY A 291 -20.85 14.31 19.31
N GLY A 292 -20.19 14.69 18.22
CA GLY A 292 -18.94 15.45 18.22
C GLY A 292 -17.68 14.63 18.57
N THR A 293 -16.53 15.25 18.29
CA THR A 293 -15.20 14.65 18.46
C THR A 293 -14.44 15.34 19.60
N LYS A 294 -13.79 14.56 20.45
CA LYS A 294 -13.00 15.12 21.56
C LYS A 294 -11.62 15.50 21.07
N LEU A 295 -11.23 16.76 21.29
CA LEU A 295 -9.84 17.20 21.14
C LEU A 295 -9.02 16.63 22.30
N LYS A 296 -7.95 15.91 21.97
CA LYS A 296 -7.09 15.17 22.89
C LYS A 296 -5.63 15.40 22.51
N PRO A 297 -4.70 15.28 23.47
CA PRO A 297 -3.28 15.26 23.15
C PRO A 297 -2.91 14.00 22.35
N GLU A 298 -1.75 14.06 21.69
CA GLU A 298 -1.10 12.97 20.95
C GLU A 298 -1.94 12.41 19.79
N LYS A 299 -2.87 13.19 19.27
CA LYS A 299 -3.72 12.79 18.15
C LYS A 299 -3.18 13.29 16.83
N GLY A 300 -3.16 12.40 15.84
CA GLY A 300 -2.63 12.67 14.51
C GLY A 300 -3.35 13.85 13.86
N ILE A 301 -2.60 14.68 13.16
CA ILE A 301 -3.11 15.72 12.27
C ILE A 301 -2.52 15.50 10.89
N ASN A 302 -3.38 15.58 9.89
CA ASN A 302 -3.07 15.49 8.47
C ASN A 302 -3.35 16.82 7.80
N LEU A 303 -2.46 17.24 6.90
CA LEU A 303 -2.50 18.54 6.21
C LEU A 303 -2.42 18.32 4.68
N PRO A 304 -3.51 17.88 4.03
CA PRO A 304 -3.47 17.44 2.63
C PRO A 304 -3.04 18.50 1.62
N ASP A 305 -3.18 19.78 1.98
CA ASP A 305 -2.91 20.92 1.10
C ASP A 305 -1.59 21.63 1.46
N THR A 306 -0.91 21.22 2.54
CA THR A 306 0.24 21.94 3.09
C THR A 306 1.53 21.14 2.90
N SER A 307 2.48 21.70 2.15
CA SER A 307 3.79 21.07 1.95
C SER A 307 4.75 21.41 3.09
N LEU A 308 4.98 20.43 3.98
CA LEU A 308 5.83 20.61 5.14
C LEU A 308 7.31 20.34 4.86
N GLY A 309 7.64 19.69 3.75
CA GLY A 309 9.02 19.37 3.37
C GLY A 309 9.75 18.57 4.45
N LEU A 310 9.04 17.65 5.11
CA LEU A 310 9.61 16.83 6.17
C LEU A 310 10.37 15.66 5.57
N SER A 311 11.55 15.41 6.12
CA SER A 311 12.28 14.18 5.86
C SER A 311 11.45 13.00 6.39
N PRO A 312 11.30 11.90 5.64
CA PRO A 312 10.68 10.68 6.13
C PRO A 312 11.50 10.01 7.24
N LEU A 313 12.79 10.35 7.37
CA LEU A 313 13.63 9.97 8.52
C LEU A 313 13.80 11.14 9.48
N THR A 314 13.39 10.93 10.72
CA THR A 314 13.63 11.86 11.83
C THR A 314 14.93 11.54 12.55
N ALA A 315 15.42 12.47 13.39
CA ALA A 315 16.58 12.21 14.25
C ALA A 315 16.36 11.04 15.22
N LYS A 316 15.10 10.82 15.65
CA LYS A 316 14.72 9.65 16.44
C LYS A 316 14.88 8.38 15.61
N ASP A 317 14.35 8.36 14.38
CA ASP A 317 14.48 7.20 13.49
C ASP A 317 15.95 6.86 13.22
N GLU A 318 16.81 7.86 12.99
CA GLU A 318 18.26 7.62 12.82
C GLU A 318 18.90 6.96 14.05
N THR A 319 18.44 7.30 15.25
CA THR A 319 18.93 6.69 16.50
C THR A 319 18.39 5.27 16.68
N ASP A 320 17.11 5.08 16.36
CA ASP A 320 16.44 3.77 16.47
C ASP A 320 17.00 2.76 15.46
N LEU A 321 17.52 3.23 14.32
CA LEU A 321 18.02 2.39 13.24
C LEU A 321 19.07 1.37 13.69
N ALA A 322 19.90 1.69 14.68
CA ALA A 322 20.85 0.73 15.24
C ALA A 322 20.16 -0.55 15.76
N THR A 323 19.05 -0.40 16.50
CA THR A 323 18.29 -1.53 17.04
C THR A 323 17.37 -2.16 15.99
N VAL A 324 16.84 -1.35 15.08
CA VAL A 324 16.06 -1.83 13.92
C VAL A 324 16.88 -2.79 13.07
N ILE A 325 18.11 -2.41 12.72
CA ILE A 325 19.04 -3.24 11.96
C ILE A 325 19.35 -4.52 12.73
N GLU A 326 19.61 -4.42 14.04
CA GLU A 326 19.89 -5.58 14.89
C GLU A 326 18.76 -6.63 14.82
N CYS A 327 17.51 -6.18 15.03
CA CYS A 327 16.36 -7.04 15.28
C CYS A 327 15.60 -7.49 14.02
N GLY A 328 15.53 -6.62 13.00
CA GLY A 328 14.61 -6.77 11.88
C GLY A 328 15.13 -7.64 10.74
N ASP A 329 14.18 -8.26 10.03
CA ASP A 329 14.35 -8.78 8.67
C ASP A 329 13.91 -7.76 7.62
N ILE A 330 12.97 -6.90 8.01
CA ILE A 330 12.32 -5.93 7.11
C ILE A 330 12.23 -4.59 7.82
N ILE A 331 12.57 -3.50 7.11
CA ILE A 331 12.24 -2.13 7.54
C ILE A 331 10.91 -1.73 6.91
N GLY A 332 9.94 -1.33 7.75
CA GLY A 332 8.76 -0.59 7.30
C GLY A 332 9.08 0.90 7.29
N TYR A 333 9.14 1.52 6.12
CA TYR A 333 9.55 2.91 5.95
C TYR A 333 8.34 3.83 5.78
N SER A 334 8.00 4.54 6.86
CA SER A 334 6.86 5.47 6.93
C SER A 334 7.09 6.75 6.13
N PHE A 335 6.00 7.32 5.60
CA PHE A 335 5.94 8.60 4.88
C PHE A 335 6.91 8.73 3.68
N VAL A 336 7.36 7.60 3.13
CA VAL A 336 8.17 7.58 1.91
C VAL A 336 7.32 8.08 0.74
N SER A 337 7.86 9.01 -0.04
CA SER A 337 7.10 9.71 -1.08
C SER A 337 7.86 9.87 -2.40
N ARG A 338 9.19 9.74 -2.38
CA ARG A 338 10.05 9.95 -3.56
C ARG A 338 11.17 8.91 -3.63
N PRO A 339 11.78 8.67 -4.80
CA PRO A 339 12.94 7.79 -4.94
C PRO A 339 14.11 8.20 -4.04
N GLU A 340 14.34 9.50 -3.85
CA GLU A 340 15.45 10.03 -3.05
C GLU A 340 15.29 9.71 -1.56
N ASP A 341 14.08 9.42 -1.10
CA ASP A 341 13.84 8.96 0.27
C ASP A 341 14.48 7.57 0.50
N ILE A 342 14.52 6.73 -0.54
CA ILE A 342 15.21 5.43 -0.51
C ILE A 342 16.73 5.66 -0.45
N ASP A 343 17.26 6.59 -1.25
CA ASP A 343 18.69 6.96 -1.21
C ASP A 343 19.09 7.48 0.18
N LEU A 344 18.22 8.27 0.81
CA LEU A 344 18.43 8.76 2.17
C LEU A 344 18.56 7.59 3.15
N LEU A 345 17.64 6.62 3.10
CA LEU A 345 17.71 5.44 3.97
C LEU A 345 18.97 4.62 3.71
N ASP A 346 19.33 4.38 2.44
CA ASP A 346 20.54 3.67 2.06
C ASP A 346 21.80 4.34 2.64
N ALA A 347 21.89 5.67 2.54
CA ALA A 347 22.99 6.45 3.10
C ALA A 347 23.05 6.36 4.64
N VAL A 348 21.90 6.30 5.31
CA VAL A 348 21.86 6.11 6.77
C VAL A 348 22.31 4.70 7.16
N LEU A 349 21.80 3.68 6.49
CA LEU A 349 22.16 2.29 6.76
C LEU A 349 23.64 1.99 6.50
N ALA A 350 24.23 2.63 5.48
CA ALA A 350 25.66 2.54 5.21
C ALA A 350 26.52 3.06 6.40
N ARG A 351 26.07 4.12 7.10
CA ARG A 351 26.74 4.64 8.30
C ARG A 351 26.78 3.63 9.45
N TYR A 352 25.84 2.69 9.47
CA TYR A 352 25.77 1.59 10.45
C TYR A 352 26.42 0.29 9.97
N GLY A 353 27.11 0.29 8.82
CA GLY A 353 27.73 -0.90 8.25
C GLY A 353 26.71 -1.95 7.76
N ALA A 354 25.45 -1.54 7.55
CA ALA A 354 24.36 -2.40 7.13
C ALA A 354 24.05 -2.31 5.63
N ALA A 355 24.96 -1.74 4.83
CA ALA A 355 24.81 -1.62 3.39
C ALA A 355 24.67 -3.00 2.72
N ASP A 356 25.44 -3.99 3.16
CA ASP A 356 25.46 -5.34 2.59
C ASP A 356 24.51 -6.32 3.31
N ARG A 357 23.77 -5.86 4.33
CA ARG A 357 22.84 -6.73 5.06
C ARG A 357 21.60 -6.96 4.19
N HIS A 358 21.18 -8.22 4.08
CA HIS A 358 19.98 -8.61 3.36
C HIS A 358 18.71 -8.25 4.16
N LEU A 359 18.42 -6.95 4.22
CA LEU A 359 17.29 -6.39 4.96
C LEU A 359 16.23 -5.94 3.95
N GLY A 360 15.07 -6.58 4.00
CA GLY A 360 13.93 -6.23 3.17
C GLY A 360 13.44 -4.81 3.45
N LEU A 361 12.79 -4.21 2.46
CA LEU A 361 12.21 -2.87 2.60
C LEU A 361 10.73 -2.91 2.22
N ILE A 362 9.88 -2.39 3.09
CA ILE A 362 8.48 -2.10 2.80
C ILE A 362 8.27 -0.60 2.82
N ALA A 363 8.01 -0.02 1.65
CA ALA A 363 7.64 1.38 1.53
C ALA A 363 6.15 1.55 1.85
N LYS A 364 5.84 2.45 2.80
CA LYS A 364 4.47 2.72 3.23
C LYS A 364 3.88 3.88 2.44
N ILE A 365 2.86 3.59 1.63
CA ILE A 365 2.21 4.58 0.77
C ILE A 365 1.10 5.25 1.58
N GLU A 366 1.45 6.41 2.13
CA GLU A 366 0.64 7.16 3.11
C GLU A 366 0.21 8.54 2.58
N GLN A 367 0.82 9.01 1.48
CA GLN A 367 0.66 10.38 0.98
C GLN A 367 0.35 10.43 -0.52
N PRO A 368 -0.29 11.52 -1.01
CA PRO A 368 -0.62 11.67 -2.42
C PRO A 368 0.61 11.67 -3.33
N ASP A 369 1.71 12.26 -2.88
CA ASP A 369 2.97 12.30 -3.63
C ASP A 369 3.58 10.91 -3.78
N ALA A 370 3.45 10.05 -2.75
CA ALA A 370 3.88 8.65 -2.82
C ALA A 370 3.10 7.87 -3.89
N VAL A 371 1.79 8.10 -4.00
CA VAL A 371 0.95 7.50 -5.06
C VAL A 371 1.40 7.96 -6.45
N ARG A 372 1.65 9.27 -6.62
CA ARG A 372 2.11 9.85 -7.89
C ARG A 372 3.48 9.30 -8.33
N ASN A 373 4.38 9.13 -7.38
CA ASN A 373 5.75 8.68 -7.61
C ASN A 373 5.92 7.16 -7.50
N LEU A 374 4.85 6.41 -7.26
CA LEU A 374 4.92 4.97 -7.00
C LEU A 374 5.75 4.20 -8.04
N PRO A 375 5.61 4.43 -9.37
CA PRO A 375 6.42 3.72 -10.35
C PRO A 375 7.93 3.97 -10.24
N THR A 376 8.35 5.23 -10.01
CA THR A 376 9.79 5.57 -9.87
C THR A 376 10.33 5.11 -8.52
N LEU A 377 9.50 5.16 -7.47
CA LEU A 377 9.85 4.63 -6.16
C LEU A 377 10.10 3.13 -6.24
N ILE A 378 9.22 2.37 -6.91
CA ILE A 378 9.42 0.94 -7.18
C ILE A 378 10.72 0.71 -7.96
N ALA A 379 10.94 1.42 -9.06
CA ALA A 379 12.14 1.27 -9.88
C ALA A 379 13.45 1.51 -9.10
N ARG A 380 13.45 2.50 -8.19
CA ARG A 380 14.61 2.76 -7.33
C ARG A 380 14.78 1.71 -6.24
N ALA A 381 13.69 1.33 -5.56
CA ALA A 381 13.75 0.43 -4.42
C ALA A 381 14.07 -1.02 -4.81
N ARG A 382 13.64 -1.48 -5.99
CA ARG A 382 13.96 -2.83 -6.49
C ARG A 382 15.45 -3.06 -6.75
N GLN A 383 16.25 -1.99 -6.89
CA GLN A 383 17.71 -2.10 -6.99
C GLN A 383 18.38 -2.47 -5.66
N ARG A 384 17.68 -2.33 -4.53
CA ARG A 384 18.21 -2.57 -3.18
C ARG A 384 18.19 -4.04 -2.78
N GLY A 385 17.15 -4.78 -3.16
CA GLY A 385 16.89 -6.14 -2.69
C GLY A 385 15.40 -6.42 -2.52
N PRO A 386 15.01 -7.35 -1.62
CA PRO A 386 13.62 -7.67 -1.36
C PRO A 386 12.82 -6.42 -1.00
N PHE A 387 11.77 -6.14 -1.78
CA PHE A 387 11.02 -4.90 -1.68
C PHE A 387 9.52 -5.16 -1.77
N GLY A 388 8.74 -4.44 -0.96
CA GLY A 388 7.28 -4.50 -0.94
C GLY A 388 6.64 -3.14 -0.73
N ILE A 389 5.34 -3.07 -0.96
CA ILE A 389 4.53 -1.86 -0.80
C ILE A 389 3.45 -2.11 0.22
N MET A 390 3.38 -1.29 1.27
CA MET A 390 2.26 -1.29 2.20
C MET A 390 1.27 -0.19 1.84
N ILE A 391 0.03 -0.57 1.55
CA ILE A 391 -1.08 0.36 1.39
C ILE A 391 -1.52 0.78 2.79
N ALA A 392 -0.95 1.86 3.30
CA ALA A 392 -1.18 2.33 4.67
C ALA A 392 -2.45 3.19 4.73
N ARG A 393 -3.59 2.50 4.67
CA ARG A 393 -4.92 3.10 4.40
C ARG A 393 -5.37 4.15 5.40
N GLY A 394 -4.93 4.07 6.66
CA GLY A 394 -5.31 5.04 7.70
C GLY A 394 -4.81 6.45 7.37
N ASP A 395 -3.50 6.63 7.30
CA ASP A 395 -2.89 7.91 6.94
C ASP A 395 -3.23 8.30 5.48
N LEU A 396 -3.25 7.34 4.54
CA LEU A 396 -3.63 7.64 3.15
C LEU A 396 -5.08 8.14 3.03
N ALA A 397 -6.07 7.51 3.70
CA ALA A 397 -7.44 8.03 3.75
C ALA A 397 -7.49 9.45 4.32
N ALA A 398 -6.69 9.72 5.34
CA ALA A 398 -6.60 11.04 5.95
C ALA A 398 -6.00 12.08 5.00
N GLU A 399 -5.19 11.68 4.01
CA GLU A 399 -4.67 12.59 2.99
C GLU A 399 -5.62 12.75 1.78
N ILE A 400 -6.02 11.65 1.14
CA ILE A 400 -6.78 11.69 -0.14
C ILE A 400 -8.29 11.54 0.01
N GLY A 401 -8.79 11.20 1.21
CA GLY A 401 -10.20 10.94 1.47
C GLY A 401 -10.64 9.52 1.12
N PHE A 402 -11.78 9.08 1.67
CA PHE A 402 -12.26 7.69 1.53
C PHE A 402 -12.60 7.27 0.10
N GLU A 403 -13.24 8.15 -0.68
CA GLU A 403 -13.63 7.86 -2.07
C GLU A 403 -12.40 7.60 -2.93
N ARG A 404 -11.41 8.50 -2.86
CA ARG A 404 -10.15 8.36 -3.58
C ARG A 404 -9.33 7.19 -3.05
N LEU A 405 -9.35 6.91 -1.75
CA LEU A 405 -8.68 5.72 -1.19
C LEU A 405 -9.22 4.42 -1.81
N ALA A 406 -10.53 4.27 -1.93
CA ALA A 406 -11.14 3.08 -2.50
C ALA A 406 -10.67 2.82 -3.95
N GLU A 407 -10.50 3.89 -4.74
CA GLU A 407 -9.93 3.84 -6.08
C GLU A 407 -8.42 3.52 -6.04
N MET A 408 -7.63 4.27 -5.27
CA MET A 408 -6.17 4.16 -5.26
C MET A 408 -5.68 2.81 -4.72
N GLN A 409 -6.42 2.18 -3.82
CA GLN A 409 -6.09 0.83 -3.36
C GLN A 409 -6.06 -0.18 -4.52
N GLU A 410 -7.00 -0.10 -5.46
CA GLU A 410 -6.99 -0.96 -6.64
C GLU A 410 -5.82 -0.64 -7.57
N GLU A 411 -5.58 0.65 -7.84
CA GLU A 411 -4.47 1.07 -8.70
C GLU A 411 -3.11 0.64 -8.15
N ILE A 412 -2.89 0.80 -6.84
CA ILE A 412 -1.65 0.38 -6.19
C ILE A 412 -1.47 -1.14 -6.31
N LEU A 413 -2.52 -1.94 -6.08
CA LEU A 413 -2.44 -3.40 -6.26
C LEU A 413 -2.06 -3.79 -7.69
N TRP A 414 -2.65 -3.15 -8.70
CA TRP A 414 -2.34 -3.45 -10.10
C TRP A 414 -0.92 -3.03 -10.49
N ILE A 415 -0.46 -1.88 -10.03
CA ILE A 415 0.91 -1.40 -10.25
C ILE A 415 1.92 -2.35 -9.59
N CYS A 416 1.64 -2.80 -8.37
CA CYS A 416 2.47 -3.77 -7.66
C CYS A 416 2.55 -5.11 -8.42
N GLU A 417 1.40 -5.61 -8.89
CA GLU A 417 1.36 -6.84 -9.70
C GLU A 417 2.13 -6.70 -11.02
N ALA A 418 2.00 -5.55 -11.70
CA ALA A 418 2.75 -5.28 -12.93
C ALA A 418 4.26 -5.21 -12.71
N ALA A 419 4.68 -4.74 -11.54
CA ALA A 419 6.08 -4.67 -11.14
C ALA A 419 6.61 -5.93 -10.44
N SER A 420 5.79 -6.98 -10.28
CA SER A 420 6.13 -8.15 -9.46
C SER A 420 6.62 -7.77 -8.05
N VAL A 421 5.94 -6.80 -7.43
CA VAL A 421 6.21 -6.31 -6.06
C VAL A 421 5.08 -6.78 -5.14
N PRO A 422 5.38 -7.47 -4.02
CA PRO A 422 4.36 -7.85 -3.05
C PRO A 422 3.69 -6.63 -2.43
N ALA A 423 2.35 -6.65 -2.39
CA ALA A 423 1.55 -5.62 -1.72
C ALA A 423 1.06 -6.11 -0.36
N ILE A 424 1.04 -5.21 0.62
CA ILE A 424 0.50 -5.42 1.95
C ILE A 424 -0.76 -4.55 2.11
N TRP A 425 -1.89 -5.21 2.37
CA TRP A 425 -3.16 -4.57 2.67
C TRP A 425 -3.21 -4.24 4.17
N ALA A 426 -3.05 -2.97 4.50
CA ALA A 426 -2.82 -2.56 5.88
C ALA A 426 -3.85 -1.58 6.43
N THR A 427 -3.93 -1.60 7.77
CA THR A 427 -4.72 -0.72 8.64
C THR A 427 -6.21 -1.03 8.60
N GLN A 428 -6.84 -1.14 9.77
CA GLN A 428 -8.29 -1.31 9.95
C GLN A 428 -8.93 -2.57 9.30
N VAL A 429 -8.13 -3.60 9.01
CA VAL A 429 -8.69 -4.93 8.70
C VAL A 429 -9.13 -5.58 10.01
N LEU A 430 -10.42 -5.94 10.13
CA LEU A 430 -10.97 -6.56 11.34
C LEU A 430 -10.71 -5.74 12.62
N GLU A 431 -10.76 -4.41 12.54
CA GLU A 431 -10.46 -3.47 13.63
C GLU A 431 -11.35 -3.67 14.87
N ASP A 432 -12.66 -3.75 14.69
CA ASP A 432 -13.64 -3.97 15.75
C ASP A 432 -13.53 -5.39 16.31
N LEU A 433 -13.19 -6.39 15.50
CA LEU A 433 -12.86 -7.73 16.01
C LEU A 433 -11.62 -7.67 16.91
N VAL A 434 -10.54 -7.04 16.45
CA VAL A 434 -9.30 -6.92 17.23
C VAL A 434 -9.54 -6.17 18.55
N ARG A 435 -10.38 -5.12 18.54
CA ARG A 435 -10.67 -4.26 19.69
C ARG A 435 -11.73 -4.80 20.64
N GLU A 436 -12.82 -5.33 20.10
CA GLU A 436 -14.07 -5.63 20.81
C GLU A 436 -14.48 -7.11 20.74
N GLY A 437 -13.76 -7.93 19.96
CA GLY A 437 -14.02 -9.37 19.84
C GLY A 437 -15.13 -9.75 18.84
N ILE A 438 -15.74 -8.78 18.15
CA ILE A 438 -16.84 -9.01 17.22
C ILE A 438 -16.59 -8.21 15.92
N PRO A 439 -16.51 -8.86 14.75
CA PRO A 439 -16.35 -8.15 13.49
C PRO A 439 -17.68 -7.58 12.99
N THR A 440 -17.60 -6.52 12.21
CA THR A 440 -18.73 -6.03 11.44
C THR A 440 -18.83 -6.73 10.08
N ARG A 441 -20.00 -6.65 9.43
CA ARG A 441 -20.16 -7.13 8.04
C ARG A 441 -19.21 -6.43 7.06
N GLY A 442 -18.94 -5.14 7.27
CA GLY A 442 -18.03 -4.36 6.44
C GLY A 442 -16.60 -4.90 6.53
N GLU A 443 -16.15 -5.22 7.74
CA GLU A 443 -14.80 -5.76 7.96
C GLU A 443 -14.62 -7.16 7.40
N MET A 444 -15.66 -8.00 7.42
CA MET A 444 -15.62 -9.31 6.77
C MET A 444 -15.45 -9.19 5.26
N THR A 445 -16.14 -8.24 4.63
CA THR A 445 -15.96 -7.95 3.21
C THR A 445 -14.56 -7.40 2.96
N ASP A 446 -14.09 -6.45 3.77
CA ASP A 446 -12.75 -5.87 3.63
C ASP A 446 -11.65 -6.95 3.73
N ALA A 447 -11.71 -7.81 4.75
CA ALA A 447 -10.78 -8.91 4.94
C ALA A 447 -10.81 -9.93 3.80
N ALA A 448 -11.99 -10.20 3.23
CA ALA A 448 -12.11 -11.07 2.05
C ALA A 448 -11.50 -10.42 0.79
N MET A 449 -11.68 -9.11 0.60
CA MET A 449 -11.07 -8.36 -0.51
C MET A 449 -9.56 -8.23 -0.35
N ALA A 450 -9.06 -8.24 0.89
CA ALA A 450 -7.65 -8.19 1.22
C ALA A 450 -6.86 -9.44 0.79
N ALA A 451 -7.54 -10.56 0.51
CA ALA A 451 -6.94 -11.79 -0.06
C ALA A 451 -6.25 -11.57 -1.42
N ARG A 452 -6.49 -10.43 -2.07
CA ARG A 452 -5.83 -10.05 -3.33
C ARG A 452 -4.42 -9.50 -3.14
N ALA A 453 -4.05 -9.16 -1.90
CA ALA A 453 -2.70 -8.77 -1.54
C ALA A 453 -1.86 -9.99 -1.14
N GLU A 454 -0.54 -9.84 -1.20
CA GLU A 454 0.41 -10.86 -0.74
C GLU A 454 0.39 -11.00 0.79
N CYS A 455 0.00 -9.94 1.49
CA CYS A 455 -0.09 -9.91 2.94
C CYS A 455 -1.23 -9.03 3.43
N VAL A 456 -1.84 -9.41 4.56
CA VAL A 456 -2.86 -8.64 5.26
C VAL A 456 -2.34 -8.29 6.66
N MET A 457 -2.40 -7.01 7.03
CA MET A 457 -1.92 -6.54 8.33
C MET A 457 -3.08 -6.35 9.31
N LEU A 458 -2.97 -6.98 10.47
CA LEU A 458 -3.80 -6.76 11.65
C LEU A 458 -3.13 -5.79 12.62
N ASN A 459 -3.93 -4.89 13.19
CA ASN A 459 -3.53 -4.02 14.29
C ASN A 459 -3.43 -4.81 15.61
N LYS A 460 -2.81 -4.21 16.63
CA LYS A 460 -2.77 -4.78 17.98
C LYS A 460 -4.10 -4.59 18.70
N GLY A 461 -4.48 -5.57 19.52
CA GLY A 461 -5.66 -5.47 20.39
C GLY A 461 -5.93 -6.76 21.16
N PRO A 462 -6.85 -6.72 22.14
CA PRO A 462 -7.08 -7.82 23.07
C PRO A 462 -7.53 -9.12 22.40
N ALA A 463 -8.19 -9.05 21.25
CA ALA A 463 -8.69 -10.21 20.52
C ALA A 463 -7.87 -10.53 19.25
N VAL A 464 -6.62 -10.06 19.17
CA VAL A 464 -5.77 -10.24 17.98
C VAL A 464 -5.54 -11.72 17.62
N GLY A 465 -5.41 -12.62 18.60
CA GLY A 465 -5.32 -14.06 18.34
C GLY A 465 -6.56 -14.61 17.61
N GLN A 466 -7.76 -14.21 18.05
CA GLN A 466 -9.01 -14.60 17.39
C GLN A 466 -9.11 -14.02 15.98
N ALA A 467 -8.61 -12.79 15.78
CA ALA A 467 -8.57 -12.16 14.47
C ALA A 467 -7.63 -12.90 13.51
N VAL A 468 -6.46 -13.34 13.97
CA VAL A 468 -5.52 -14.16 13.17
C VAL A 468 -6.19 -15.47 12.75
N GLU A 469 -6.79 -16.21 13.67
CA GLU A 469 -7.46 -17.47 13.33
C GLU A 469 -8.64 -17.29 12.36
N LEU A 470 -9.44 -16.25 12.56
CA LEU A 470 -10.55 -15.94 11.67
C LEU A 470 -10.05 -15.58 10.28
N LEU A 471 -9.01 -14.74 10.21
CA LEU A 471 -8.41 -14.30 8.95
C LEU A 471 -7.75 -15.47 8.22
N ASP A 472 -7.01 -16.34 8.91
CA ASP A 472 -6.40 -17.56 8.34
C ASP A 472 -7.46 -18.44 7.65
N ARG A 473 -8.57 -18.72 8.35
CA ARG A 473 -9.69 -19.48 7.78
C ARG A 473 -10.37 -18.77 6.61
N LEU A 474 -10.53 -17.44 6.70
CA LEU A 474 -11.18 -16.66 5.64
C LEU A 474 -10.32 -16.65 4.37
N LEU A 475 -9.02 -16.34 4.49
CA LEU A 475 -8.07 -16.29 3.38
C LEU A 475 -7.97 -17.64 2.68
N SER A 476 -7.86 -18.73 3.45
CA SER A 476 -7.82 -20.09 2.91
C SER A 476 -9.04 -20.43 2.05
N ARG A 477 -10.23 -19.97 2.47
CA ARG A 477 -11.46 -20.15 1.69
C ARG A 477 -11.46 -19.27 0.45
N MET A 478 -11.02 -18.02 0.58
CA MET A 478 -11.02 -17.05 -0.52
C MET A 478 -10.01 -17.40 -1.62
N ASP A 479 -8.86 -17.97 -1.27
CA ASP A 479 -7.83 -18.42 -2.22
C ASP A 479 -8.36 -19.48 -3.20
N GLU A 480 -9.30 -20.32 -2.76
CA GLU A 480 -9.92 -21.28 -3.67
C GLU A 480 -10.97 -20.64 -4.61
N HIS A 481 -11.41 -19.40 -4.33
CA HIS A 481 -12.41 -18.69 -5.14
C HIS A 481 -11.81 -17.62 -6.04
N MET A 482 -10.70 -17.01 -5.61
CA MET A 482 -10.14 -15.83 -6.26
C MET A 482 -8.62 -15.82 -6.10
N GLN A 483 -7.92 -15.59 -7.20
CA GLN A 483 -6.50 -15.26 -7.23
C GLN A 483 -6.36 -13.85 -7.79
N LYS A 484 -5.83 -12.91 -7.01
CA LYS A 484 -5.80 -11.49 -7.40
C LYS A 484 -7.20 -11.04 -7.80
N LYS A 485 -7.41 -10.55 -9.03
CA LYS A 485 -8.74 -10.20 -9.55
C LYS A 485 -9.37 -11.28 -10.44
N THR A 486 -8.82 -12.49 -10.43
CA THR A 486 -9.23 -13.61 -11.26
C THR A 486 -10.04 -14.61 -10.43
N PRO A 487 -11.35 -14.75 -10.67
CA PRO A 487 -12.11 -15.88 -10.16
C PRO A 487 -11.56 -17.19 -10.71
N THR A 488 -11.27 -18.14 -9.83
CA THR A 488 -10.71 -19.47 -10.17
C THR A 488 -11.79 -20.53 -10.42
N LEU A 489 -13.06 -20.19 -10.11
CA LEU A 489 -14.24 -21.02 -10.37
C LEU A 489 -14.13 -22.45 -9.80
N ARG A 490 -13.64 -22.61 -8.55
CA ARG A 490 -13.72 -23.90 -7.86
C ARG A 490 -15.13 -24.49 -7.92
N ALA A 491 -15.19 -25.82 -7.96
CA ALA A 491 -16.46 -26.54 -7.90
C ALA A 491 -17.29 -26.09 -6.69
N LEU A 492 -18.55 -25.73 -6.95
CA LEU A 492 -19.49 -25.27 -5.95
C LEU A 492 -20.09 -26.50 -5.24
N LYS A 493 -20.05 -26.47 -3.91
CA LYS A 493 -20.50 -27.57 -3.03
C LYS A 493 -21.68 -27.16 -2.14
N SER A 494 -22.25 -25.99 -2.39
CA SER A 494 -23.33 -25.42 -1.57
C SER A 494 -24.72 -25.96 -1.95
N TRP A 495 -24.81 -26.75 -3.02
CA TRP A 495 -26.02 -27.41 -3.50
C TRP A 495 -25.74 -28.86 -3.85
#